data_AF-A0A7Y2DLL4-F1
#
_entry.id   AF-A0A7Y2DLL4-F1
#
_cell.length_a   1.000
_cell.length_b   1.000
_cell.length_c   1.000
_cell.angle_alpha   90.00
_cell.angle_beta   90.00
_cell.angle_gamma   90.00
#
_symmetry.space_group_name_H-M   'P 1'
#
loop_
_entity.id
_entity.type
_entity.pdbx_description
1 polymer ?
#
loop_
_entity_poly.entity_id
_entity_poly.type
_entity_poly.pdbx_seq_one_letter_code
_entity_poly.pdbx_strand_id
1 'polypeptide(L)'
;MGMLGHTFVQLADNIMVGQLGTAELAAVSLGNSFVFIAMSLGIGFSTAITPLVAEADGAGRKEDAKSALKHGLVLCTVLGFSLFGIILLAKPLMFLMDQPLEVVELAIPYLDLVAFSLVPLIIFQAFKQFSEGLS
;
A
#
# COMPACT_ATOMS: atom_id res chain seq x y z
N MET A 1 -5.87 -8.16 20.57
CA MET A 1 -4.44 -8.29 20.95
C MET A 1 -3.48 -7.93 19.82
N GLY A 2 -3.70 -8.37 18.56
CA GLY A 2 -2.83 -8.00 17.43
C GLY A 2 -2.73 -6.50 17.11
N MET A 3 -3.84 -5.75 17.17
CA MET A 3 -3.85 -4.30 16.90
C MET A 3 -3.05 -3.48 17.93
N LEU A 4 -3.02 -3.91 19.19
CA LEU A 4 -2.21 -3.25 20.23
C LEU A 4 -0.71 -3.42 19.97
N GLY A 5 -0.29 -4.61 19.53
CA GLY A 5 1.09 -4.86 19.11
C GLY A 5 1.48 -4.02 17.89
N HIS A 6 0.59 -3.93 16.89
CA HIS A 6 0.82 -3.10 15.71
C HIS A 6 0.98 -1.61 16.06
N THR A 7 0.15 -1.11 16.99
CA THR A 7 0.23 0.28 17.48
C THR A 7 1.53 0.54 18.23
N PHE A 8 1.99 -0.43 19.05
CA PHE A 8 3.24 -0.32 19.78
C PHE A 8 4.47 -0.30 18.87
N VAL A 9 4.48 -1.14 17.82
CA VAL A 9 5.55 -1.16 16.81
C VAL A 9 5.59 0.17 16.06
N GLN A 10 4.44 0.69 15.62
CA GLN A 10 4.38 2.02 15.00
C GLN A 10 4.85 3.13 15.91
N LEU A 11 4.53 3.08 17.21
CA LEU A 11 4.99 4.07 18.17
C LEU A 11 6.52 4.00 18.37
N ALA A 12 7.08 2.79 18.48
CA ALA A 12 8.50 2.57 18.61
C ALA A 12 9.29 3.07 17.38
N ASP A 13 8.81 2.78 16.17
CA ASP A 13 9.41 3.28 14.92
C ASP A 13 9.41 4.83 14.88
N ASN A 14 8.28 5.46 15.24
CA ASN A 14 8.20 6.92 15.30
C ASN A 14 9.14 7.53 16.35
N ILE A 15 9.29 6.91 17.52
CA ILE A 15 10.23 7.37 18.55
C ILE A 15 11.68 7.23 18.08
N MET A 16 12.01 6.12 17.42
CA MET A 16 13.36 5.85 16.91
C MET A 16 13.75 6.82 15.80
N VAL A 17 12.82 7.14 14.88
CA VAL A 17 13.01 8.16 13.84
C VAL A 17 13.06 9.57 14.45
N GLY A 18 12.24 9.84 15.47
CA GLY A 18 12.23 11.13 16.18
C GLY A 18 13.51 11.44 16.96
N GLN A 19 14.32 10.43 17.29
CA GLN A 19 15.64 10.61 17.90
C GLN A 19 16.77 10.89 16.90
N LEU A 20 16.54 10.67 15.60
CA LEU A 20 17.50 11.01 14.53
C LEU A 20 17.44 12.52 14.21
N GLY A 21 16.24 13.11 14.28
CA GLY A 21 16.01 14.55 14.18
C GLY A 21 14.57 14.89 13.79
N THR A 22 14.14 16.14 14.03
CA THR A 22 12.79 16.60 13.67
C THR A 22 12.58 16.62 12.15
N ALA A 23 13.66 16.79 11.38
CA ALA A 23 13.65 16.76 9.93
C ALA A 23 13.41 15.33 9.38
N GLU A 24 14.07 14.30 9.92
CA GLU A 24 13.82 12.91 9.51
C GLU A 24 12.38 12.47 9.81
N LEU A 25 11.85 12.82 10.98
CA LEU A 25 10.48 12.47 11.34
C LEU A 25 9.45 13.17 10.42
N ALA A 26 9.68 14.45 10.11
CA ALA A 26 8.85 15.17 9.14
C ALA A 26 8.91 14.54 7.75
N ALA A 27 10.10 14.09 7.32
CA ALA A 27 10.30 13.46 6.01
C ALA A 27 9.55 12.12 5.90
N VAL A 28 9.64 11.28 6.94
CA VAL A 28 8.92 10.01 7.02
C VAL A 28 7.40 10.25 7.04
N SER A 29 6.92 11.22 7.81
CA SER A 29 5.50 11.56 7.89
C SER A 29 4.93 12.04 6.54
N LEU A 30 5.70 12.89 5.84
CA LEU A 30 5.37 13.36 4.50
C LEU A 30 5.28 12.18 3.51
N GLY A 31 6.30 11.33 3.47
CA GLY A 31 6.32 10.15 2.60
C GLY A 31 5.17 9.18 2.92
N ASN A 32 4.91 8.93 4.20
CA ASN A 32 3.85 8.03 4.65
C ASN A 32 2.46 8.52 4.23
N SER A 33 2.25 9.83 4.10
CA SER A 33 0.98 10.39 3.61
C SER A 33 0.69 9.97 2.16
N PHE A 34 1.70 10.01 1.28
CA PHE A 34 1.57 9.53 -0.10
C PHE A 34 1.35 8.02 -0.16
N VAL A 35 2.10 7.27 0.66
CA VAL A 35 1.98 5.81 0.76
C VAL A 35 0.58 5.42 1.25
N PHE A 36 0.02 6.14 2.21
CA PHE A 36 -1.32 5.90 2.72
C PHE A 36 -2.39 6.05 1.63
N ILE A 37 -2.29 7.09 0.80
CA ILE A 37 -3.22 7.29 -0.33
C ILE A 37 -3.11 6.13 -1.32
N ALA A 38 -1.89 5.75 -1.70
CA ALA A 38 -1.67 4.64 -2.62
C ALA A 38 -2.15 3.29 -2.05
N MET A 39 -1.89 3.03 -0.77
CA MET A 39 -2.41 1.85 -0.08
C MET A 39 -3.93 1.86 -0.01
N SER A 40 -4.57 3.00 0.28
CA SER A 40 -6.02 3.10 0.34
C SER A 40 -6.67 2.72 -1.00
N LEU A 41 -6.11 3.23 -2.11
CA LEU A 41 -6.55 2.84 -3.46
C LEU A 41 -6.32 1.35 -3.72
N GLY A 42 -5.10 0.87 -3.47
CA GLY A 42 -4.75 -0.54 -3.68
C GLY A 42 -5.63 -1.50 -2.88
N ILE A 43 -5.93 -1.15 -1.63
CA ILE A 43 -6.83 -1.92 -0.78
C ILE A 43 -8.27 -1.86 -1.29
N GLY A 44 -8.77 -0.68 -1.65
CA GLY A 44 -10.13 -0.50 -2.13
C GLY A 44 -10.44 -1.27 -3.42
N PHE A 45 -9.48 -1.39 -4.34
CA PHE A 45 -9.64 -2.22 -5.52
C PHE A 45 -9.53 -3.72 -5.22
N SER A 46 -8.59 -4.12 -4.36
CA SER A 46 -8.42 -5.54 -4.01
C SER A 46 -9.62 -6.11 -3.24
N THR A 47 -10.30 -5.32 -2.40
CA THR A 47 -11.47 -5.80 -1.64
C THR A 47 -12.66 -6.17 -2.52
N ALA A 48 -12.73 -5.66 -3.76
CA ALA A 48 -13.74 -6.07 -4.73
C ALA A 48 -13.59 -7.54 -5.20
N ILE A 49 -12.41 -8.14 -5.02
CA ILE A 49 -12.15 -9.55 -5.37
C ILE A 49 -12.95 -10.49 -4.45
N THR A 50 -13.04 -10.16 -3.16
CA THR A 50 -13.70 -10.99 -2.14
C THR A 50 -15.15 -11.33 -2.48
N PRO A 51 -16.07 -10.37 -2.76
CA PRO A 51 -17.45 -10.71 -3.10
C PRO A 51 -17.58 -11.48 -4.43
N LEU A 52 -16.74 -11.19 -5.43
CA LEU A 52 -16.75 -11.91 -6.71
C LEU A 52 -16.38 -13.39 -6.53
N VAL A 53 -15.42 -13.68 -5.66
CA VAL A 53 -14.99 -15.04 -5.34
C VAL A 53 -16.05 -15.75 -4.50
N ALA A 54 -16.60 -15.08 -3.49
CA ALA A 54 -17.66 -15.64 -2.63
C ALA A 54 -18.93 -15.98 -3.42
N GLU A 55 -19.32 -15.14 -4.38
CA GLU A 55 -20.46 -15.42 -5.27
C GLU A 55 -20.21 -16.64 -6.16
N ALA A 56 -19.02 -16.72 -6.77
CA ALA A 56 -18.66 -17.85 -7.64
C ALA A 56 -18.58 -19.17 -6.86
N ASP A 57 -18.03 -19.15 -5.64
CA ASP A 57 -17.94 -20.32 -4.78
C ASP A 57 -19.32 -20.76 -4.28
N GLY A 58 -20.16 -19.82 -3.80
CA GLY A 58 -21.53 -20.09 -3.37
C GLY A 58 -22.44 -20.65 -4.48
N ALA A 59 -22.17 -20.31 -5.73
CA ALA A 59 -22.86 -20.86 -6.90
C ALA A 59 -22.31 -22.23 -7.37
N GLY A 60 -21.28 -22.78 -6.71
CA GLY A 60 -20.61 -24.01 -7.11
C GLY A 60 -19.77 -23.89 -8.39
N ARG A 61 -19.54 -22.67 -8.89
CA ARG A 61 -18.85 -22.39 -10.15
C ARG A 61 -17.34 -22.22 -9.92
N LYS A 62 -16.66 -23.34 -9.64
CA LYS A 62 -15.21 -23.34 -9.34
C LYS A 62 -14.33 -22.80 -10.48
N GLU A 63 -14.78 -22.90 -11.73
CA GLU A 63 -14.06 -22.30 -12.86
C GLU A 63 -14.11 -20.77 -12.82
N ASP A 64 -15.26 -20.20 -12.47
CA ASP A 64 -15.44 -18.75 -12.31
C ASP A 64 -14.59 -18.23 -11.15
N ALA A 65 -14.51 -18.96 -10.03
CA ALA A 65 -13.63 -18.61 -8.91
C ALA A 65 -12.14 -18.59 -9.30
N LYS A 66 -11.68 -19.57 -10.09
CA LYS A 66 -10.31 -19.57 -10.64
C LYS A 66 -10.08 -18.42 -11.60
N SER A 67 -11.06 -18.10 -12.44
CA SER A 67 -11.01 -16.96 -13.36
C SER A 67 -10.90 -15.64 -12.57
N ALA A 68 -11.67 -15.48 -11.49
CA ALA A 68 -11.62 -14.32 -10.62
C ALA A 68 -10.23 -14.14 -9.99
N LEU A 69 -9.57 -15.22 -9.54
CA LEU A 69 -8.20 -15.15 -9.05
C LEU A 69 -7.21 -14.67 -10.12
N LYS A 70 -7.28 -15.23 -11.34
CA LYS A 70 -6.37 -14.86 -12.43
C LYS A 70 -6.54 -13.39 -12.82
N HIS A 71 -7.78 -12.93 -13.00
CA HIS A 71 -8.07 -11.54 -13.34
C HIS A 71 -7.75 -10.60 -12.17
N GLY A 72 -8.04 -10.99 -10.93
CA GLY A 72 -7.69 -10.24 -9.72
C GLY A 72 -6.18 -10.06 -9.58
N LEU A 73 -5.40 -11.12 -9.81
CA LEU A 73 -3.94 -11.05 -9.77
C LEU A 73 -3.37 -10.12 -10.85
N VAL A 74 -3.88 -10.20 -12.07
CA VAL A 74 -3.50 -9.30 -13.17
C VAL A 74 -3.87 -7.86 -12.82
N LEU A 75 -5.08 -7.61 -12.33
CA LEU A 75 -5.55 -6.29 -11.91
C LEU A 75 -4.65 -5.70 -10.82
N CYS A 76 -4.39 -6.45 -9.75
CA CYS A 76 -3.55 -6.00 -8.65
C CYS A 76 -2.09 -5.78 -9.07
N THR A 77 -1.57 -6.57 -10.01
CA THR A 77 -0.23 -6.36 -10.57
C THR A 77 -0.17 -5.06 -11.37
N VAL A 78 -1.11 -4.86 -12.30
CA VAL A 78 -1.21 -3.63 -13.10
C VAL A 78 -1.41 -2.41 -12.19
N LEU A 79 -2.26 -2.53 -11.17
CA LEU A 79 -2.51 -1.48 -10.20
C LEU A 79 -1.26 -1.17 -9.38
N GLY A 80 -0.53 -2.18 -8.91
CA GLY A 80 0.72 -2.00 -8.17
C GLY A 80 1.77 -1.23 -8.98
N PHE A 81 2.02 -1.63 -10.23
CA PHE A 81 2.93 -0.91 -11.12
C PHE A 81 2.43 0.50 -11.48
N SER A 82 1.11 0.67 -11.67
CA SER A 82 0.52 1.99 -11.95
C SER A 82 0.69 2.93 -10.76
N LEU A 83 0.41 2.46 -9.53
CA LEU A 83 0.59 3.23 -8.30
C LEU A 83 2.07 3.57 -8.06
N PHE A 84 2.99 2.63 -8.32
CA PHE A 84 4.42 2.90 -8.29
C PHE A 84 4.79 4.05 -9.24
N GLY A 85 4.33 3.99 -10.50
CA GLY A 85 4.58 5.06 -11.49
C GLY A 85 3.97 6.40 -11.07
N ILE A 86 2.75 6.41 -10.53
CA ILE A 86 2.09 7.63 -10.03
C ILE A 86 2.89 8.24 -8.88
N ILE A 87 3.40 7.43 -7.94
CA ILE A 87 4.21 7.94 -6.82
C ILE A 87 5.51 8.57 -7.32
N LEU A 88 6.19 7.94 -8.29
CA LEU A 88 7.40 8.50 -8.90
C LEU A 88 7.13 9.85 -9.58
N LEU A 89 6.00 9.97 -10.29
CA LEU A 89 5.56 11.21 -10.92
C LEU A 89 5.10 12.26 -9.90
N ALA A 90 4.71 11.84 -8.70
CA ALA A 90 4.28 12.72 -7.62
C ALA A 90 5.44 13.31 -6.79
N LYS A 91 6.70 12.87 -7.00
CA LYS A 91 7.88 13.44 -6.32
C LYS A 91 8.00 14.96 -6.42
N PRO A 92 7.80 15.61 -7.60
CA PRO A 92 7.88 17.06 -7.71
C PRO A 92 6.82 17.78 -6.87
N LEU A 93 5.70 17.11 -6.58
CA LEU A 93 4.62 17.64 -5.78
C LEU A 93 5.06 17.87 -4.32
N MET A 94 6.04 17.11 -3.83
CA MET A 94 6.60 17.29 -2.48
C MET A 94 7.30 18.65 -2.32
N PHE A 95 7.91 19.17 -3.39
CA PHE A 95 8.52 20.50 -3.39
C PHE A 95 7.48 21.64 -3.33
N LEU A 96 6.21 21.36 -3.64
CA LEU A 96 5.12 22.32 -3.52
C LEU A 96 4.47 22.33 -2.11
N MET A 97 4.85 21.43 -1.21
CA MET A 97 4.19 21.27 0.11
C MET A 97 4.72 22.21 1.21
N ASP A 98 5.45 23.27 0.83
CA ASP A 98 6.00 24.29 1.75
C ASP A 98 6.83 23.67 2.91
N GLN A 99 7.56 22.59 2.60
CA GLN A 99 8.46 21.92 3.55
C GLN A 99 9.90 22.40 3.36
N PRO A 100 10.72 22.41 4.42
CA PRO A 100 12.15 22.69 4.30
C PRO A 100 12.82 21.74 3.29
N LEU A 101 13.77 22.25 2.49
CA LEU A 101 14.48 21.48 1.47
C LEU A 101 15.11 20.19 2.03
N GLU A 102 15.68 20.26 3.24
CA GLU A 102 16.27 19.12 3.94
C GLU A 102 15.25 17.98 4.18
N VAL A 103 13.99 18.32 4.48
CA VAL A 103 12.91 17.34 4.66
C VAL A 103 12.54 16.66 3.34
N VAL A 104 12.47 17.44 2.25
CA VAL A 104 12.12 16.91 0.92
C VAL A 104 13.23 15.99 0.40
N GLU A 105 14.51 16.37 0.59
CA GLU A 105 15.66 15.54 0.20
C GLU A 105 15.71 14.20 0.94
N LEU A 106 15.31 14.16 2.21
CA LEU A 106 15.18 12.93 2.99
C LEU A 106 13.94 12.11 2.61
N ALA A 107 12.85 12.76 2.22
CA ALA A 107 11.59 12.09 1.91
C ALA A 107 11.60 11.36 0.55
N ILE A 108 12.34 11.87 -0.44
CA ILE A 108 12.45 11.25 -1.78
C ILE A 108 12.99 9.80 -1.73
N PRO A 109 14.17 9.51 -1.13
CA PRO A 109 14.70 8.15 -1.10
C PRO A 109 13.83 7.22 -0.26
N TYR A 110 13.20 7.74 0.80
CA TYR A 110 12.20 7.00 1.57
C TYR A 110 11.01 6.61 0.69
N LEU A 111 10.46 7.56 -0.07
CA LEU A 111 9.32 7.32 -0.95
C LEU A 111 9.65 6.30 -2.05
N ASP A 112 10.86 6.30 -2.60
CA ASP A 112 11.31 5.30 -3.60
C ASP A 112 11.30 3.87 -3.05
N LEU A 113 11.87 3.69 -1.85
CA LEU A 113 11.93 2.38 -1.18
C LEU A 113 10.53 1.86 -0.86
N VAL A 114 9.66 2.73 -0.34
CA VAL A 114 8.30 2.32 0.03
C VAL A 114 7.42 2.12 -1.20
N ALA A 115 7.56 2.94 -2.24
CA ALA A 115 6.83 2.76 -3.50
C ALA A 115 7.16 1.41 -4.13
N PHE A 116 8.44 1.00 -4.12
CA PHE A 116 8.84 -0.32 -4.60
C PHE A 116 8.20 -1.45 -3.79
N SER A 117 8.13 -1.29 -2.46
CA SER A 117 7.52 -2.24 -1.53
C SER A 117 6.00 -2.37 -1.71
N LEU A 118 5.35 -1.34 -2.29
CA LEU A 118 3.91 -1.31 -2.50
C LEU A 118 3.47 -2.31 -3.58
N VAL A 119 4.28 -2.55 -4.60
CA VAL A 119 3.97 -3.50 -5.69
C VAL A 119 3.74 -4.92 -5.17
N PRO A 120 4.69 -5.58 -4.47
CA PRO A 120 4.47 -6.92 -3.94
C PRO A 120 3.35 -6.96 -2.89
N LEU A 121 3.14 -5.87 -2.14
CA LEU A 121 2.08 -5.78 -1.14
C LEU A 121 0.68 -5.83 -1.78
N ILE A 122 0.46 -5.09 -2.87
CA ILE A 122 -0.83 -5.12 -3.60
C ILE A 122 -1.06 -6.47 -4.28
N ILE A 123 -0.01 -7.11 -4.80
CA ILE A 123 -0.09 -8.47 -5.34
C ILE A 123 -0.48 -9.47 -4.25
N PHE A 124 0.16 -9.40 -3.07
CA PHE A 124 -0.18 -10.24 -1.93
C PHE A 124 -1.64 -10.04 -1.48
N GLN A 125 -2.12 -8.80 -1.50
CA GLN A 125 -3.52 -8.46 -1.23
C GLN A 125 -4.51 -9.22 -2.13
N ALA A 126 -4.18 -9.46 -3.41
CA ALA A 126 -5.03 -10.25 -4.30
C ALA A 126 -5.25 -11.68 -3.77
N PHE A 127 -4.17 -12.34 -3.33
CA PHE A 127 -4.24 -13.67 -2.75
C PHE A 127 -5.00 -13.67 -1.44
N LYS A 128 -4.73 -12.69 -0.57
CA LYS A 128 -5.41 -12.53 0.70
C LYS A 128 -6.93 -12.39 0.51
N GLN A 129 -7.37 -11.50 -0.38
CA GLN A 129 -8.79 -11.25 -0.64
C GLN A 129 -9.48 -12.44 -1.32
N PHE A 130 -8.76 -13.20 -2.15
CA PHE A 130 -9.26 -14.47 -2.69
C PHE A 130 -9.48 -15.51 -1.59
N SER A 131 -8.50 -15.69 -0.69
CA SER A 131 -8.65 -16.61 0.45
C SER A 131 -9.79 -16.20 1.39
N GLU A 132 -9.97 -14.91 1.63
CA GLU A 132 -11.13 -14.40 2.39
C GLU A 132 -12.46 -14.67 1.69
N GLY A 133 -12.50 -14.61 0.34
CA GLY A 133 -13.73 -14.88 -0.42
C GLY A 133 -14.12 -16.36 -0.47
N LEU A 134 -13.19 -17.28 -0.18
CA LEU A 134 -13.46 -18.72 -0.11
C LEU A 134 -13.84 -19.20 1.30
N SER A 135 -13.68 -18.35 2.32
CA SER A 135 -13.97 -18.68 3.72
C SER A 135 -15.40 -18.33 4.11
#